data_AF-A0A653IYH6-F1
#
_entry.id   AF-A0A653IYH6-F1
#
_cell.length_a   1.000
_cell.length_b   1.000
_cell.length_c   1.000
_cell.angle_alpha   90.00
_cell.angle_beta   90.00
_cell.angle_gamma   90.00
#
_symmetry.space_group_name_H-M   'P 1'
#
loop_
_entity.id
_entity.type
_entity.pdbx_description
1 polymer ?
#
loop_
_entity_poly.entity_id
_entity_poly.type
_entity_poly.pdbx_seq_one_letter_code
_entity_poly.pdbx_strand_id
1 'polypeptide(L)' 'MVLGSSSPDRDRNAAIYVSVIDGATFAELAVRYGISRGRVQKAYARERTNAWEARRQGETSYLDRPIPADV' A
#
# COMPACT_ATOMS: atom_id res chain seq x y z
N MET A 1 -12.22 21.09 7.21
CA MET A 1 -10.83 20.87 6.75
C MET A 1 -10.23 19.74 7.57
N VAL A 2 -10.32 18.49 7.11
CA VAL A 2 -9.59 17.37 7.74
C VAL A 2 -8.17 17.43 7.18
N LEU A 3 -7.29 18.15 7.88
CA LEU A 3 -5.85 17.90 7.80
C LEU A 3 -5.64 16.60 8.59
N GLY A 4 -6.00 15.49 7.94
CA GLY A 4 -5.79 14.16 8.50
C GLY A 4 -4.30 14.02 8.71
N SER A 5 -3.90 13.92 9.97
CA SER A 5 -2.56 13.60 10.42
C SER A 5 -2.16 12.27 9.81
N SER A 6 -1.75 12.26 8.54
CA SER A 6 -1.25 11.08 7.85
C SER A 6 0.06 10.78 8.53
N SER A 7 0.00 9.89 9.51
CA SER A 7 1.15 9.45 10.24
C SER A 7 2.21 9.04 9.21
N PRO A 8 3.49 9.37 9.40
CA PRO A 8 4.54 9.06 8.42
C PRO A 8 4.57 7.56 8.07
N ASP A 9 4.06 6.70 8.96
CA ASP A 9 3.88 5.28 8.69
C ASP A 9 2.79 4.99 7.64
N ARG A 10 1.65 5.71 7.66
CA ARG A 10 0.56 5.54 6.69
C ARG A 10 0.99 5.96 5.30
N ASP A 11 1.67 7.10 5.17
CA ASP A 11 2.17 7.59 3.89
C ASP A 11 3.20 6.62 3.28
N ARG A 12 4.13 6.12 4.10
CA ARG A 12 5.08 5.08 3.67
C ARG A 12 4.37 3.79 3.24
N ASN A 13 3.37 3.34 3.99
CA ASN A 13 2.68 2.09 3.68
C ASN A 13 1.90 2.22 2.35
N ALA A 14 1.24 3.36 2.12
CA ALA A 14 0.60 3.69 0.85
C ALA A 14 1.62 3.69 -0.30
N ALA A 15 2.79 4.32 -0.11
CA ALA A 15 3.86 4.34 -1.11
C ALA A 15 4.42 2.93 -1.40
N ILE A 16 4.55 2.08 -0.38
CA ILE A 16 4.91 0.66 -0.54
C ILE A 16 3.87 -0.05 -1.39
N TYR A 17 2.58 0.11 -1.09
CA TYR A 17 1.50 -0.51 -1.86
C TYR A 17 1.53 -0.09 -3.32
N VAL A 18 1.54 1.21 -3.60
CA VAL A 18 1.59 1.75 -4.97
C VAL A 18 2.81 1.24 -5.72
N SER A 19 3.98 1.23 -5.08
CA SER A 19 5.21 0.74 -5.72
C SER A 19 5.13 -0.74 -6.10
N VAL A 20 4.52 -1.59 -5.27
CA VAL A 20 4.35 -3.01 -5.58
C VAL A 20 3.37 -3.20 -6.75
N ILE A 21 2.28 -2.43 -6.80
CA ILE A 21 1.33 -2.44 -7.92
C ILE A 21 2.00 -1.97 -9.23
N ASP A 22 2.94 -1.03 -9.13
CA ASP A 22 3.75 -0.54 -10.26
C ASP A 22 4.84 -1.54 -10.71
N GLY A 23 5.05 -2.64 -9.96
CA GLY A 23 5.97 -3.72 -10.30
C GLY A 23 7.24 -3.80 -9.43
N ALA A 24 7.39 -2.97 -8.41
CA ALA A 24 8.55 -3.01 -7.51
C ALA A 24 8.54 -4.27 -6.63
N THR A 25 9.71 -4.85 -6.40
CA THR A 25 9.82 -6.01 -5.50
C THR A 25 9.92 -5.61 -4.03
N PHE A 26 9.51 -6.50 -3.12
CA PHE A 26 9.68 -6.27 -1.69
C PHE A 26 11.14 -6.10 -1.25
N ALA A 27 12.08 -6.67 -2.00
CA ALA A 27 13.51 -6.54 -1.72
C ALA A 27 14.01 -5.13 -2.03
N GLU A 28 13.63 -4.57 -3.17
CA GLU A 28 13.98 -3.19 -3.54
C GLU A 28 13.39 -2.18 -2.56
N LEU A 29 12.13 -2.36 -2.16
CA LEU A 29 11.47 -1.48 -1.19
C LEU A 29 12.11 -1.58 0.20
N ALA A 30 12.56 -2.76 0.61
CA ALA A 30 13.28 -2.94 1.86
C ALA A 30 14.56 -2.10 1.89
N VAL A 31 15.32 -2.11 0.80
CA VAL A 31 16.54 -1.29 0.64
C VAL A 31 16.18 0.20 0.59
N ARG A 32 15.19 0.59 -0.22
CA ARG A 32 14.78 1.99 -0.41
C ARG A 32 14.33 2.67 0.89
N TYR A 33 13.60 1.94 1.72
CA TYR A 33 13.07 2.49 2.98
C TYR A 33 13.93 2.15 4.21
N GLY A 34 15.03 1.40 4.05
CA GLY A 34 15.88 0.97 5.15
C GLY A 34 15.14 0.11 6.20
N ILE A 35 14.17 -0.69 5.76
CA ILE A 35 13.35 -1.57 6.63
C ILE A 35 13.45 -3.02 6.18
N SER A 36 13.19 -3.96 7.10
CA SER A 36 13.19 -5.38 6.77
C SER A 36 12.11 -5.73 5.75
N ARG A 37 12.37 -6.70 4.86
CA ARG A 37 11.40 -7.23 3.89
C ARG A 37 10.07 -7.65 4.52
N GLY A 38 10.11 -8.22 5.73
CA GLY A 38 8.89 -8.56 6.48
C GLY A 38 8.03 -7.35 6.86
N ARG A 39 8.64 -6.19 7.16
CA ARG A 39 7.90 -4.94 7.37
C ARG A 39 7.23 -4.46 6.09
N VAL A 40 7.94 -4.54 4.95
CA VAL A 40 7.38 -4.18 3.63
C VAL A 40 6.18 -5.07 3.32
N GLN A 41 6.31 -6.39 3.49
CA GLN A 41 5.20 -7.33 3.28
C GLN A 41 4.01 -7.03 4.19
N LYS A 42 4.26 -6.74 5.48
CA LYS A 42 3.19 -6.41 6.43
C LYS A 42 2.46 -5.11 6.04
N ALA A 43 3.21 -4.09 5.61
CA ALA A 43 2.65 -2.84 5.12
C ALA A 43 1.80 -3.06 3.86
N TYR A 44 2.35 -3.80 2.89
CA TYR A 44 1.64 -4.17 1.67
C TYR A 44 0.35 -4.96 1.95
N ALA A 45 0.41 -5.98 2.81
CA ALA A 45 -0.75 -6.80 3.14
C ALA A 45 -1.87 -5.97 3.79
N ARG A 46 -1.51 -5.03 4.67
CA ARG A 46 -2.48 -4.14 5.32
C ARG A 46 -3.17 -3.21 4.32
N GLU A 47 -2.41 -2.56 3.45
CA GLU A 47 -2.98 -1.71 2.40
C GLU A 47 -3.77 -2.51 1.36
N ARG A 48 -3.35 -3.74 1.05
CA ARG A 48 -4.11 -4.65 0.20
C ARG A 48 -5.48 -5.00 0.82
N THR A 49 -5.55 -5.24 2.13
CA THR A 49 -6.84 -5.43 2.83
C THR A 49 -7.70 -4.18 2.71
N ASN A 50 -7.14 -3.00 2.95
CA ASN A 50 -7.88 -1.73 2.82
C ASN A 50 -8.41 -1.52 1.38
N ALA A 51 -7.59 -1.85 0.37
CA ALA A 51 -8.00 -1.81 -1.03
C ALA A 51 -9.15 -2.80 -1.33
N TRP A 52 -9.10 -4.01 -0.77
CA TRP A 52 -10.21 -4.97 -0.88
C TRP A 52 -11.48 -4.50 -0.20
N GLU A 53 -11.36 -3.86 0.97
CA GLU A 53 -12.51 -3.26 1.66
C GLU A 53 -13.12 -2.12 0.84
N ALA A 54 -12.30 -1.25 0.26
CA ALA A 54 -12.75 -0.20 -0.65
C ALA A 54 -13.49 -0.80 -1.85
N ARG A 55 -12.94 -1.86 -2.46
CA ARG A 55 -13.60 -2.58 -3.56
C ARG A 55 -14.94 -3.15 -3.16
N ARG A 56 -15.03 -3.75 -1.97
CA ARG A 56 -16.29 -4.27 -1.42
C ARG A 56 -17.34 -3.17 -1.24
N GLN A 57 -16.92 -1.94 -1.00
CA GLN A 57 -17.81 -0.77 -0.90
C GLN A 57 -18.21 -0.18 -2.26
N GLY A 58 -17.69 -0.72 -3.36
CA GLY A 58 -17.98 -0.27 -4.73
C GLY A 58 -16.87 0.56 -5.37
N GLU A 59 -15.76 0.81 -4.67
CA GLU A 59 -14.62 1.51 -5.26
C GLU A 59 -13.91 0.64 -6.31
N THR A 60 -13.42 1.27 -7.37
CA THR A 60 -12.63 0.57 -8.41
C THR A 60 -11.14 0.84 -8.30
N SER A 61 -10.77 1.85 -7.50
CA SER A 61 -9.41 2.34 -7.34
C SER A 61 -9.10 2.58 -5.87
N TYR A 62 -7.85 2.35 -5.48
CA TYR A 62 -7.32 2.63 -4.15
C TYR A 62 -5.96 3.30 -4.30
N LEU A 63 -5.76 4.45 -3.64
CA LEU A 63 -4.55 5.26 -3.77
C LEU A 63 -4.19 5.60 -5.23
N ASP A 64 -5.18 6.00 -6.03
CA ASP A 64 -5.01 6.35 -7.46
C ASP A 64 -4.52 5.19 -8.35
N ARG A 65 -4.59 3.95 -7.83
CA ARG A 65 -4.24 2.74 -8.59
C ARG A 65 -5.45 1.80 -8.68
N PRO A 66 -5.58 1.03 -9.78
CA PRO A 66 -6.64 0.06 -9.90
C PRO A 66 -6.50 -1.00 -8.81
N ILE A 67 -7.61 -1.37 -8.17
CA ILE A 67 -7.58 -2.42 -7.14
C ILE A 67 -7.36 -3.76 -7.85
N PRO A 68 -6.23 -4.46 -7.59
CA PRO A 68 -5.94 -5.71 -8.27
C PRO A 68 -7.07 -6.72 -8.06
N ALA A 69 -7.45 -7.43 -9.13
CA ALA A 69 -8.51 -8.44 -9.10
C ALA A 69 -8.04 -9.79 -8.56
N ASP A 70 -6.73 -10.03 -8.56
CA ASP A 70 -6.14 -11.34 -8.27
C ASP A 70 -5.77 -11.50 -6.78
N VAL A 71 -6.16 -12.64 -6.20
CA VAL A 71 -5.85 -13.08 -4.83
C VAL A 71 -4.70 -14.06 -4.80
#